data_AF-Q64G99-F1
#
_entry.id   AF-Q64G99-F1
#
_cell.length_a   1.000
_cell.length_b   1.000
_cell.length_c   1.000
_cell.angle_alpha   90.00
_cell.angle_beta   90.00
_cell.angle_gamma   90.00
#
_symmetry.space_group_name_H-M   'P 1'
#
loop_
_entity.id
_entity.type
_entity.pdbx_description
1 polymer ?
#
loop_
_entity_poly.entity_id
_entity_poly.type
_entity_poly.pdbx_seq_one_letter_code
_entity_poly.pdbx_strand_id
1 'polypeptide(L)'
;MRQKWESGESSVNQDSRVTISEDTFEHLLSQTFRSEVNARKVRSELDLERANLELGFINAFKQYSSVELVSMYTKIENLRAEIDALNKASNKKNKQVVNGEINSLKSELDEYIKECSIREMELYYECMKKLATANEAESKSNYKNSKGH
;
A
#
# COMPACT_ATOMS: atom_id res chain seq x y z
N MET A 1 10.00 40.78 -26.79
CA MET A 1 9.86 39.44 -27.41
C MET A 1 8.48 39.21 -28.05
N ARG A 2 7.37 39.67 -27.46
CA ARG A 2 6.01 39.43 -27.97
C ARG A 2 5.63 40.23 -29.24
N GLN A 3 6.32 41.32 -29.55
CA GLN A 3 5.99 42.19 -30.70
C GLN A 3 6.49 41.73 -32.07
N LYS A 4 7.29 40.66 -32.17
CA LYS A 4 7.78 40.17 -33.47
C LYS A 4 6.82 39.22 -34.20
N TRP A 5 5.70 38.85 -33.57
CA TRP A 5 4.72 37.92 -34.14
C TRP A 5 3.52 38.60 -34.84
N GLU A 6 3.34 39.92 -34.67
CA GLU A 6 2.14 40.63 -35.15
C GLU A 6 2.30 41.32 -36.51
N SER A 7 3.49 41.40 -37.08
CA SER A 7 3.71 41.97 -38.43
C SER A 7 3.59 40.88 -39.50
N GLY A 8 2.37 40.41 -39.74
CA GLY A 8 2.03 39.51 -40.84
C GLY A 8 1.79 40.26 -42.14
N GLU A 9 2.83 40.37 -42.97
CA GLU A 9 2.66 40.59 -44.41
C GLU A 9 2.41 39.22 -45.06
N SER A 10 1.18 39.01 -45.52
CA SER A 10 0.72 37.77 -46.14
C SER A 10 1.30 37.63 -47.54
N SER A 11 2.43 36.94 -47.67
CA SER A 11 2.71 36.17 -48.89
C SER A 11 2.80 34.71 -48.50
N VAL A 12 1.74 33.97 -48.84
CA VAL A 12 1.69 32.51 -48.71
C VAL A 12 2.64 31.94 -49.74
N ASN A 13 3.91 31.79 -49.35
CA ASN A 13 4.89 31.04 -50.13
C ASN A 13 4.74 29.57 -49.74
N GLN A 14 4.47 28.73 -50.73
CA GLN A 14 3.96 27.35 -50.59
C GLN A 14 5.02 26.33 -50.13
N ASP A 15 6.08 26.79 -49.45
CA ASP A 15 7.13 25.99 -48.83
C ASP A 15 7.69 26.72 -47.58
N SER A 16 6.79 27.08 -46.65
CA SER A 16 7.15 27.73 -45.38
C SER A 16 7.78 26.74 -44.40
N ARG A 17 8.94 26.20 -44.76
CA ARG A 17 9.70 25.31 -43.89
C ARG A 17 10.36 26.15 -42.80
N VAL A 18 9.83 26.07 -41.59
CA VAL A 18 10.41 26.72 -40.41
C VAL A 18 11.82 26.15 -40.19
N THR A 19 12.83 27.01 -40.22
CA THR A 19 14.23 26.66 -39.92
C THR A 19 14.62 27.27 -38.58
N ILE A 20 15.29 26.49 -37.74
CA ILE A 20 15.86 26.93 -36.46
C ILE A 20 17.38 26.99 -36.56
N SER A 21 18.01 27.90 -35.84
CA SER A 21 19.47 27.92 -35.70
C SER A 21 19.95 26.73 -34.87
N GLU A 22 21.18 26.28 -35.11
CA GLU A 22 21.82 25.20 -34.35
C GLU A 22 21.87 25.53 -32.85
N ASP A 23 22.22 26.76 -32.48
CA ASP A 23 22.20 27.22 -31.07
C ASP A 23 20.83 27.07 -30.41
N THR A 24 19.75 27.35 -31.15
CA THR A 24 18.37 27.19 -30.64
C THR A 24 18.02 25.71 -30.49
N PHE A 25 18.46 24.88 -31.42
CA PHE A 25 18.26 23.43 -31.34
C PHE A 25 19.01 22.84 -30.14
N GLU A 26 20.28 23.17 -29.95
CA GLU A 26 21.10 22.69 -28.84
C GLU A 26 20.58 23.18 -27.48
N HIS A 27 20.07 24.42 -27.42
CA HIS A 27 19.40 24.92 -26.23
C HIS A 27 18.14 24.13 -25.88
N LEU A 28 17.28 23.85 -26.86
CA LEU A 28 16.08 23.04 -26.67
C LEU A 28 16.43 21.60 -26.25
N LEU A 29 17.42 20.98 -26.88
CA LEU A 29 17.93 19.67 -26.49
C LEU A 29 18.40 19.67 -25.04
N SER A 30 19.25 20.64 -24.65
CA SER A 30 19.74 20.77 -23.29
C SER A 30 18.61 20.97 -22.27
N GLN A 31 17.60 21.80 -22.62
CA GLN A 31 16.44 22.03 -21.78
C GLN A 31 15.58 20.78 -21.63
N THR A 32 15.31 20.07 -22.72
CA THR A 32 14.53 18.82 -22.69
C THR A 32 15.23 17.75 -21.87
N PHE A 33 16.54 17.54 -22.05
CA PHE A 33 17.33 16.61 -21.27
C PHE A 33 17.30 16.94 -19.77
N ARG A 34 17.47 18.23 -19.42
CA ARG A 34 17.38 18.68 -18.02
C ARG A 34 16.00 18.42 -17.43
N SER A 35 14.94 18.69 -18.19
CA SER A 35 13.57 18.43 -17.74
C SER A 35 13.30 16.94 -17.55
N GLU A 36 13.83 16.09 -18.41
CA GLU A 36 13.69 14.63 -18.33
C GLU A 36 14.40 14.08 -17.09
N VAL A 37 15.65 14.49 -16.85
CA VAL A 37 16.41 14.07 -15.65
C VAL A 37 15.69 14.49 -14.38
N ASN A 38 15.15 15.72 -14.33
CA ASN A 38 14.36 16.18 -13.20
C ASN A 38 13.09 15.37 -13.01
N ALA A 39 12.36 15.06 -14.09
CA ALA A 39 11.15 14.24 -14.02
C ALA A 39 11.44 12.82 -13.50
N ARG A 40 12.54 12.21 -13.96
CA ARG A 40 13.00 10.89 -13.46
C ARG A 40 13.32 10.94 -11.96
N LYS A 41 13.99 12.01 -11.51
CA LYS A 41 14.31 12.20 -10.09
C LYS A 41 13.03 12.30 -9.24
N VAL A 42 12.09 13.18 -9.62
CA VAL A 42 10.81 13.33 -8.90
C VAL A 42 10.05 12.01 -8.86
N ARG A 43 10.03 11.27 -9.96
CA ARG A 43 9.39 9.94 -9.99
C ARG A 43 10.06 8.98 -9.00
N SER A 44 11.39 8.94 -8.95
CA SER A 44 12.09 8.06 -8.00
C SER A 44 11.85 8.43 -6.54
N GLU A 45 11.76 9.73 -6.23
CA GLU A 45 11.42 10.21 -4.89
C GLU A 45 9.97 9.82 -4.52
N LEU A 46 9.03 9.97 -5.46
CA LEU A 46 7.64 9.55 -5.25
C LEU A 46 7.50 8.04 -5.03
N ASP A 47 8.22 7.23 -5.81
CA ASP A 47 8.22 5.77 -5.67
C ASP A 47 8.77 5.36 -4.29
N LEU A 48 9.79 6.05 -3.80
CA LEU A 48 10.35 5.83 -2.45
C LEU A 48 9.38 6.22 -1.35
N GLU A 49 8.74 7.39 -1.44
CA GLU A 49 7.73 7.81 -0.45
C GLU A 49 6.51 6.88 -0.44
N ARG A 50 6.09 6.40 -1.60
CA ARG A 50 5.05 5.37 -1.69
C ARG A 50 5.46 4.10 -0.95
N ALA A 51 6.67 3.59 -1.18
CA ALA A 51 7.18 2.41 -0.49
C ALA A 51 7.26 2.60 1.04
N ASN A 52 7.69 3.79 1.49
CA ASN A 52 7.72 4.14 2.90
C ASN A 52 6.32 4.15 3.52
N LEU A 53 5.32 4.70 2.81
CA LEU A 53 3.94 4.71 3.24
C LEU A 53 3.36 3.29 3.35
N GLU A 54 3.60 2.45 2.34
CA GLU A 54 3.18 1.04 2.32
C GLU A 54 3.78 0.27 3.51
N LEU A 55 5.09 0.44 3.76
CA LEU A 55 5.77 -0.18 4.90
C LEU A 55 5.24 0.34 6.24
N GLY A 56 5.03 1.65 6.35
CA GLY A 56 4.48 2.30 7.54
C GLY A 56 3.10 1.77 7.87
N PHE A 57 2.23 1.63 6.86
CA PHE A 57 0.91 1.04 7.01
C PHE A 57 0.97 -0.41 7.47
N ILE A 58 1.81 -1.26 6.86
CA ILE A 58 1.96 -2.66 7.26
C ILE A 58 2.39 -2.77 8.73
N ASN A 59 3.34 -1.97 9.16
CA ASN A 59 3.83 -2.00 10.53
C ASN A 59 2.76 -1.53 11.54
N ALA A 60 2.06 -0.44 11.24
CA ALA A 60 0.97 0.05 12.08
C ALA A 60 -0.18 -0.95 12.13
N PHE A 61 -0.56 -1.55 11.00
CA PHE A 61 -1.60 -2.55 10.92
C PHE A 61 -1.25 -3.79 11.75
N LYS A 62 0.00 -4.30 11.67
CA LYS A 62 0.45 -5.44 12.50
C LYS A 62 0.35 -5.16 13.99
N GLN A 63 0.71 -3.95 14.42
CA GLN A 63 0.57 -3.57 15.84
C GLN A 63 -0.90 -3.54 16.23
N TYR A 64 -1.74 -2.90 15.42
CA TYR A 64 -3.17 -2.84 15.63
C TYR A 64 -3.82 -4.23 15.69
N SER A 65 -3.57 -5.08 14.68
CA SER A 65 -4.14 -6.43 14.62
C SER A 65 -3.67 -7.29 15.78
N SER A 66 -2.42 -7.15 16.23
CA SER A 66 -1.92 -7.87 17.41
C SER A 66 -2.68 -7.55 18.69
N VAL A 67 -3.10 -6.29 18.86
CA VAL A 67 -3.88 -5.84 20.02
C VAL A 67 -5.32 -6.34 19.92
N GLU A 68 -5.96 -6.17 18.76
CA GLU A 68 -7.34 -6.62 18.53
C GLU A 68 -7.48 -8.15 18.66
N LEU A 69 -6.46 -8.91 18.27
CA LEU A 69 -6.47 -10.39 18.28
C LEU A 69 -5.84 -11.00 19.53
N VAL A 70 -5.49 -10.20 20.54
CA VAL A 70 -4.73 -10.68 21.72
C VAL A 70 -5.41 -11.83 22.45
N SER A 71 -6.74 -11.80 22.58
CA SER A 71 -7.50 -12.88 23.22
C SER A 71 -7.46 -14.17 22.41
N MET A 72 -7.49 -14.06 21.08
CA MET A 72 -7.40 -15.21 20.19
C MET A 72 -6.02 -15.85 20.27
N TYR A 73 -4.95 -15.05 20.19
CA TYR A 73 -3.59 -15.54 20.38
C TYR A 73 -3.40 -16.20 21.75
N THR A 74 -3.97 -15.63 22.80
CA THR A 74 -3.92 -16.22 24.14
C THR A 74 -4.59 -17.60 24.19
N LYS A 75 -5.77 -17.76 23.55
CA LYS A 75 -6.44 -19.07 23.48
C LYS A 75 -5.61 -20.09 22.68
N ILE A 76 -5.02 -19.67 21.55
CA ILE A 76 -4.13 -20.51 20.73
C ILE A 76 -2.95 -21.03 21.57
N GLU A 77 -2.28 -20.14 22.31
CA GLU A 77 -1.15 -20.53 23.16
C GLU A 77 -1.57 -21.44 24.32
N ASN A 78 -2.74 -21.20 24.92
CA ASN A 78 -3.28 -22.08 25.96
C ASN A 78 -3.55 -23.49 25.41
N LEU A 79 -4.18 -23.60 24.23
CA LEU A 79 -4.43 -24.89 23.57
C LEU A 79 -3.12 -25.62 23.24
N ARG A 80 -2.11 -24.90 22.74
CA ARG A 80 -0.77 -25.45 22.48
C ARG A 80 -0.12 -26.00 23.76
N ALA A 81 -0.17 -25.21 24.84
CA ALA A 81 0.39 -25.61 26.12
C ALA A 81 -0.32 -26.83 26.71
N GLU A 82 -1.64 -26.91 26.58
CA GLU A 82 -2.45 -28.05 27.02
C GLU A 82 -2.13 -29.33 26.23
N ILE A 83 -2.07 -29.23 24.90
CA ILE A 83 -1.66 -30.33 24.02
C ILE A 83 -0.26 -30.84 24.41
N ASP A 84 0.68 -29.92 24.66
CA ASP A 84 2.05 -30.28 25.07
C ASP A 84 2.09 -30.95 26.45
N ALA A 85 1.29 -30.48 27.40
CA ALA A 85 1.16 -31.10 28.72
C ALA A 85 0.60 -32.53 28.62
N LEU A 86 -0.46 -32.72 27.82
CA LEU A 86 -1.08 -34.02 27.59
C LEU A 86 -0.13 -34.97 26.85
N ASN A 87 0.60 -34.50 25.83
CA ASN A 87 1.61 -35.30 25.13
C ASN A 87 2.71 -35.78 26.08
N LYS A 88 3.17 -34.92 27.00
CA LYS A 88 4.17 -35.29 28.02
C LYS A 88 3.61 -36.31 29.02
N ALA A 89 2.33 -36.20 29.38
CA ALA A 89 1.67 -37.11 30.32
C ALA A 89 1.31 -38.47 29.69
N SER A 90 0.91 -38.50 28.41
CA SER A 90 0.54 -39.72 27.68
C SER A 90 1.72 -40.68 27.51
N ASN A 91 2.94 -40.16 27.42
CA ASN A 91 4.17 -40.95 27.42
C ASN A 91 4.38 -41.76 28.73
N LYS A 92 3.60 -41.49 29.80
CA LYS A 92 3.71 -42.15 31.12
C LYS A 92 2.50 -43.01 31.53
N LYS A 93 1.35 -42.98 30.82
CA LYS A 93 0.11 -43.70 31.19
C LYS A 93 -0.68 -44.23 29.96
N ASN A 94 -1.71 -45.05 30.19
CA ASN A 94 -2.56 -45.71 29.18
C ASN A 94 -2.89 -44.85 27.94
N LYS A 95 -2.48 -45.33 26.75
CA LYS A 95 -2.38 -44.54 25.49
C LYS A 95 -3.70 -44.16 24.81
N GLN A 96 -4.78 -44.94 24.94
CA GLN A 96 -5.89 -44.87 23.99
C GLN A 96 -6.86 -43.69 24.24
N VAL A 97 -7.23 -43.43 25.49
CA VAL A 97 -8.17 -42.33 25.85
C VAL A 97 -7.50 -40.96 25.66
N VAL A 98 -6.24 -40.84 26.08
CA VAL A 98 -5.45 -39.60 25.99
C VAL A 98 -5.20 -39.18 24.54
N ASN A 99 -5.08 -40.15 23.61
CA ASN A 99 -4.88 -39.85 22.19
C ASN A 99 -6.13 -39.27 21.52
N GLY A 100 -7.34 -39.64 21.97
CA GLY A 100 -8.60 -39.07 21.48
C GLY A 100 -8.76 -37.60 21.89
N GLU A 101 -8.46 -37.28 23.15
CA GLU A 101 -8.50 -35.91 23.69
C GLU A 101 -7.47 -35.00 23.01
N ILE A 102 -6.23 -35.46 22.83
CA ILE A 102 -5.19 -34.72 22.09
C ILE A 102 -5.62 -34.43 20.65
N ASN A 103 -6.23 -35.39 19.95
CA ASN A 103 -6.71 -35.18 18.58
C ASN A 103 -7.87 -34.18 18.53
N SER A 104 -8.77 -34.21 19.52
CA SER A 104 -9.85 -33.21 19.63
C SER A 104 -9.28 -31.80 19.81
N LEU A 105 -8.34 -31.61 20.74
CA LEU A 105 -7.71 -30.32 20.99
C LEU A 105 -6.91 -29.81 19.78
N LYS A 106 -6.25 -30.71 19.03
CA LYS A 106 -5.59 -30.34 17.77
C LYS A 106 -6.58 -29.84 16.73
N SER A 107 -7.73 -30.51 16.60
CA SER A 107 -8.79 -30.05 15.69
C SER A 107 -9.35 -28.70 16.10
N GLU A 108 -9.58 -28.48 17.40
CA GLU A 108 -10.01 -27.17 17.92
C GLU A 108 -8.96 -26.10 17.65
N LEU A 109 -7.68 -26.38 17.90
CA LEU A 109 -6.58 -25.48 17.62
C LEU A 109 -6.53 -25.08 16.14
N ASP A 110 -6.65 -26.04 15.23
CA ASP A 110 -6.65 -25.79 13.78
C ASP A 110 -7.84 -24.93 13.34
N GLU A 111 -9.02 -25.16 13.91
CA GLU A 111 -10.20 -24.34 13.66
C GLU A 111 -10.00 -22.91 14.16
N TYR A 112 -9.46 -22.75 15.37
CA TYR A 112 -9.23 -21.45 15.98
C TYR A 112 -8.14 -20.64 15.27
N ILE A 113 -7.10 -21.29 14.72
CA ILE A 113 -6.10 -20.64 13.87
C ILE A 113 -6.73 -20.10 12.58
N LYS A 114 -7.64 -20.86 11.97
CA LYS A 114 -8.38 -20.40 10.78
C LYS A 114 -9.27 -19.20 11.12
N GLU A 115 -10.01 -19.27 12.22
CA GLU A 115 -10.85 -18.17 12.70
C GLU A 115 -10.02 -16.90 12.95
N CYS A 116 -8.87 -17.02 13.62
CA CYS A 116 -7.95 -15.91 13.85
C CYS A 116 -7.45 -15.30 12.53
N SER A 117 -7.12 -16.13 11.53
CA SER A 117 -6.68 -15.67 10.21
C SER A 117 -7.78 -14.93 9.44
N ILE A 118 -9.01 -15.45 9.51
CA ILE A 118 -10.20 -14.80 8.92
C ILE A 118 -10.41 -13.44 9.58
N ARG A 119 -10.34 -13.38 10.91
CA ARG A 119 -10.54 -12.14 11.65
C ARG A 119 -9.46 -11.09 11.33
N GLU A 120 -8.21 -11.49 11.19
CA GLU A 120 -7.14 -10.59 10.75
C GLU A 120 -7.44 -9.99 9.36
N MET A 121 -7.91 -10.81 8.42
CA MET A 121 -8.29 -10.34 7.09
C MET A 121 -9.49 -9.39 7.11
N GLU A 122 -10.48 -9.63 7.96
CA GLU A 122 -11.59 -8.70 8.17
C GLU A 122 -11.13 -7.35 8.71
N LEU A 123 -10.23 -7.36 9.71
CA LEU A 123 -9.65 -6.13 10.26
C LEU A 123 -8.92 -5.34 9.17
N TYR A 124 -8.17 -6.02 8.30
CA TYR A 124 -7.51 -5.39 7.16
C TYR A 124 -8.53 -4.73 6.22
N TYR A 125 -9.58 -5.45 5.83
CA TYR A 125 -10.61 -4.94 4.93
C TYR A 125 -11.33 -3.72 5.51
N GLU A 126 -11.71 -3.76 6.79
CA GLU A 126 -12.36 -2.64 7.47
C GLU A 126 -11.44 -1.41 7.53
N CYS A 127 -10.15 -1.59 7.79
CA CYS A 127 -9.16 -0.51 7.73
C CYS A 127 -9.08 0.10 6.33
N MET A 128 -8.96 -0.72 5.29
CA MET A 128 -8.89 -0.23 3.90
C MET A 128 -10.17 0.51 3.49
N LYS A 129 -11.34 0.02 3.89
CA LYS A 129 -12.63 0.67 3.63
C LYS A 129 -12.74 2.04 4.31
N LYS A 130 -12.27 2.16 5.55
CA LYS A 130 -12.21 3.45 6.27
C LYS A 130 -11.27 4.43 5.56
N LEU A 131 -10.09 3.98 5.13
CA LEU A 131 -9.14 4.80 4.38
C LEU A 131 -9.72 5.30 3.05
N ALA A 132 -10.39 4.42 2.30
CA ALA A 132 -11.06 4.80 1.05
C ALA A 132 -12.15 5.88 1.29
N THR A 133 -12.96 5.70 2.33
CA THR A 133 -14.03 6.65 2.69
C THR A 133 -13.47 8.01 3.12
N ALA A 134 -12.39 8.01 3.91
CA ALA A 134 -11.72 9.24 4.34
C ALA A 134 -11.18 10.03 3.14
N ASN A 135 -10.54 9.34 2.19
CA ASN A 135 -10.05 9.97 0.96
C ASN A 135 -11.16 10.59 0.10
N GLU A 136 -12.33 9.92 -0.01
CA GLU A 136 -13.48 10.48 -0.73
C GLU A 136 -14.04 11.74 -0.06
N ALA A 137 -14.10 11.77 1.28
CA ALA A 137 -14.58 12.92 2.03
C ALA A 137 -13.63 14.13 1.87
N GLU A 138 -12.31 13.91 1.95
CA GLU A 138 -11.31 14.96 1.73
C GLU A 138 -11.35 15.48 0.29
N SER A 139 -11.45 14.58 -0.70
CA SER A 139 -11.56 14.95 -2.12
C SER A 139 -12.78 15.85 -2.40
N LYS A 140 -13.93 15.54 -1.78
CA LYS A 140 -15.15 16.37 -1.88
C LYS A 140 -15.02 17.71 -1.16
N SER A 141 -14.24 17.78 -0.07
CA SER A 141 -13.98 19.04 0.65
C SER A 141 -13.07 19.99 -0.12
N ASN A 142 -12.02 19.46 -0.76
CA ASN A 142 -11.06 20.25 -1.54
C ASN A 142 -11.66 20.83 -2.82
N TYR A 143 -12.64 20.14 -3.42
CA TYR A 143 -13.37 20.64 -4.60
C TYR A 143 -14.27 21.85 -4.29
N LYS A 144 -14.69 22.04 -3.03
CA LYS A 144 -15.47 23.22 -2.62
C LYS A 144 -14.58 24.45 -2.39
N ASN A 145 -13.33 24.26 -1.98
CA ASN A 145 -12.39 25.36 -1.74
C ASN A 145 -11.75 25.91 -3.03
N SER A 146 -11.68 25.13 -4.12
CA SER A 146 -11.07 25.60 -5.38
C SER A 146 -11.98 26.44 -6.28
N LYS A 147 -13.28 26.55 -5.98
CA LYS A 147 -14.24 27.40 -6.73
C LYS A 147 -14.43 28.80 -6.16
N GLY A 148 -13.64 29.18 -5.15
CA GLY A 148 -13.69 30.47 -4.48
C GLY A 148 -12.44 31.32 -4.70
N HIS A 149 -11.98 31.46 -5.95
CA HIS A 149 -11.04 32.52 -6.36
C HIS A 149 -11.31 32.96 -7.80
#